data_AF-F0H590-F1
#
_entry.id   AF-F0H590-F1
#
_cell.length_a   1.000
_cell.length_b   1.000
_cell.length_c   1.000
_cell.angle_alpha   90.00
_cell.angle_beta   90.00
_cell.angle_gamma   90.00
#
_symmetry.space_group_name_H-M   'P 1'
#
loop_
_entity.id
_entity.type
_entity.pdbx_description
1 polymer ?
#
loop_
_entity_poly.entity_id
_entity_poly.type
_entity_poly.pdbx_seq_one_letter_code
_entity_poly.pdbx_strand_id
1 'polypeptide(L)'
;MEKSQTSKAIETANKENAGFRDVTETEVTVTVPCFGVRDSSALDMLPRPDEATHKDSVVIRLLNAGEVFLLQPGEKGVKELDTPDKTFVRFSVGEVWVWKSSVE
;
A
#
# COMPACT_ATOMS: atom_id res chain seq x y z
N MET A 1 3.70 36.62 26.76
CA MET A 1 3.13 35.97 25.57
C MET A 1 3.44 34.48 25.65
N GLU A 2 2.62 33.68 26.35
CA GLU A 2 2.90 32.23 26.56
C GLU A 2 1.75 31.31 26.12
N LYS A 3 0.59 31.86 25.71
CA LYS A 3 -0.61 31.05 25.41
C LYS A 3 -0.59 30.31 24.06
N SER A 4 0.34 30.65 23.16
CA SER A 4 0.34 30.13 21.78
C SER A 4 0.90 28.71 21.67
N GLN A 5 1.98 28.39 22.40
CA GLN A 5 2.62 27.07 22.33
C GLN A 5 1.76 25.96 22.96
N THR A 6 1.03 26.26 24.03
CA THR A 6 0.16 25.29 24.72
C THR A 6 -1.05 24.90 23.86
N SER A 7 -1.60 25.84 23.09
CA SER A 7 -2.77 25.59 22.23
C SER A 7 -2.47 24.60 21.11
N LYS A 8 -1.30 24.73 20.46
CA LYS A 8 -0.86 23.80 19.40
C LYS A 8 -0.63 22.39 19.93
N ALA A 9 -0.02 22.26 21.11
CA ALA A 9 0.22 20.95 21.71
C ALA A 9 -1.08 20.18 22.01
N ILE A 10 -2.12 20.89 22.49
CA ILE A 10 -3.45 20.31 22.75
C ILE A 10 -4.14 19.92 21.43
N GLU A 11 -4.04 20.77 20.41
CA GLU A 11 -4.61 20.48 19.09
C GLU A 11 -3.96 19.24 18.45
N THR A 12 -2.63 19.15 18.50
CA THR A 12 -1.88 17.99 18.01
C THR A 12 -2.25 16.72 18.77
N ALA A 13 -2.29 16.76 20.11
CA ALA A 13 -2.68 15.59 20.91
C ALA A 13 -4.12 15.13 20.63
N ASN A 14 -5.04 16.07 20.38
CA ASN A 14 -6.41 15.73 20.00
C ASN A 14 -6.48 15.10 18.61
N LYS A 15 -5.72 15.61 17.65
CA LYS A 15 -5.62 15.02 16.31
C LYS A 15 -5.10 13.58 16.38
N GLU A 16 -4.00 13.36 17.09
CA GLU A 16 -3.40 12.03 17.28
C GLU A 16 -4.37 11.06 17.97
N ASN A 17 -5.03 11.46 19.06
CA ASN A 17 -5.98 10.61 19.79
C ASN A 17 -7.23 10.26 18.98
N ALA A 18 -7.70 11.18 18.13
CA ALA A 18 -8.84 10.94 17.24
C ALA A 18 -8.44 10.21 15.94
N GLY A 19 -7.15 9.84 15.80
CA GLY A 19 -6.64 9.13 14.63
C GLY A 19 -6.43 10.01 13.39
N PHE A 20 -6.52 11.34 13.52
CA PHE A 20 -6.12 12.25 12.45
C PHE A 20 -4.60 12.22 12.32
N ARG A 21 -4.12 11.70 11.21
CA ARG A 21 -2.71 11.74 10.85
C ARG A 21 -2.49 12.89 9.87
N ASP A 22 -1.65 13.87 10.22
CA ASP A 22 -1.10 14.86 9.27
C ASP A 22 -0.02 14.19 8.39
N VAL A 23 -0.35 13.05 7.81
CA VAL A 23 0.44 12.45 6.74
C VAL A 23 -0.06 13.14 5.50
N THR A 24 0.80 13.86 4.79
CA THR A 24 0.56 14.20 3.38
C THR A 24 0.34 12.86 2.67
N GLU A 25 -0.93 12.45 2.56
CA GLU A 25 -1.34 11.22 1.89
C GLU A 25 -0.76 11.28 0.48
N THR A 26 0.32 10.54 0.28
CA THR A 26 0.97 10.49 -1.02
C THR A 26 0.15 9.50 -1.82
N GLU A 27 -0.77 10.04 -2.63
CA GLU A 27 -1.48 9.23 -3.62
C GLU A 27 -0.45 8.60 -4.55
N VAL A 28 -0.60 7.31 -4.80
CA VAL A 28 0.17 6.60 -5.80
C VAL A 28 -0.77 5.96 -6.80
N THR A 29 -0.34 5.87 -8.05
CA THR A 29 -1.09 5.24 -9.13
C THR A 29 -0.32 4.04 -9.66
N VAL A 30 -1.00 2.90 -9.82
CA VAL A 30 -0.44 1.72 -10.47
C VAL A 30 -0.17 2.02 -11.94
N THR A 31 1.06 1.82 -12.40
CA THR A 31 1.49 2.15 -13.77
C THR A 31 1.55 0.92 -14.68
N VAL A 32 1.75 -0.27 -14.11
CA VAL A 32 1.79 -1.56 -14.81
C VAL A 32 1.02 -2.60 -14.01
N PRO A 33 0.44 -3.65 -14.64
CA PRO A 33 -0.21 -4.72 -13.91
C PRO A 33 0.77 -5.32 -12.89
N CYS A 34 0.36 -5.47 -11.64
CA CYS A 34 1.22 -5.94 -10.56
C CYS A 34 0.46 -6.76 -9.52
N PHE A 35 1.20 -7.53 -8.72
CA PHE A 35 0.63 -8.21 -7.56
C PHE A 35 0.75 -7.34 -6.32
N GLY A 36 -0.34 -7.25 -5.57
CA GLY A 36 -0.36 -6.75 -4.19
C GLY A 36 -0.50 -7.92 -3.21
N VAL A 37 0.21 -7.87 -2.09
CA VAL A 37 0.17 -8.91 -1.04
C VAL A 37 0.09 -8.33 0.35
N ARG A 38 -0.45 -9.08 1.31
CA ARG A 38 -0.50 -8.62 2.72
C ARG A 38 0.85 -8.72 3.44
N ASP A 39 1.66 -9.70 3.10
CA ASP A 39 3.00 -9.92 3.64
C ASP A 39 4.06 -9.50 2.60
N SER A 40 4.90 -8.53 2.93
CA SER A 40 5.89 -7.98 2.00
C SER A 40 6.90 -9.01 1.50
N SER A 41 7.16 -10.08 2.26
CA SER A 41 8.07 -11.17 1.87
C SER A 41 7.46 -12.06 0.76
N ALA A 42 6.13 -12.08 0.65
CA ALA A 42 5.46 -12.84 -0.39
C ALA A 42 5.71 -12.27 -1.80
N LEU A 43 6.00 -10.96 -1.93
CA LEU A 43 6.34 -10.34 -3.22
C LEU A 43 7.59 -10.96 -3.86
N ASP A 44 8.55 -11.42 -3.05
CA ASP A 44 9.82 -11.99 -3.54
C ASP A 44 9.63 -13.37 -4.16
N MET A 45 8.52 -14.04 -3.83
CA MET A 45 8.21 -15.41 -4.24
C MET A 45 7.23 -15.48 -5.40
N LEU A 46 6.66 -14.34 -5.81
CA LEU A 46 5.69 -14.29 -6.89
C LEU A 46 6.41 -14.18 -8.25
N PRO A 47 5.91 -14.89 -9.28
CA PRO A 47 6.35 -14.64 -10.64
C PRO A 47 5.96 -13.23 -11.05
N ARG A 48 6.54 -12.73 -12.14
CA ARG A 48 6.04 -11.50 -12.73
C ARG A 48 4.61 -11.72 -13.26
N PRO A 49 3.73 -10.73 -13.18
CA PRO A 49 2.34 -10.87 -13.63
C PRO A 49 2.20 -11.26 -15.11
N ASP A 50 3.16 -10.86 -15.95
CA ASP A 50 3.24 -11.21 -17.38
C ASP A 50 3.82 -12.62 -17.62
N GLU A 51 4.59 -13.15 -16.67
CA GLU A 51 5.14 -14.51 -16.68
C GLU A 51 4.21 -15.53 -16.02
N ALA A 52 3.25 -15.09 -15.20
CA ALA A 52 2.26 -15.93 -14.55
C ALA A 52 1.37 -16.60 -15.60
N THR A 53 1.62 -17.89 -15.86
CA THR A 53 0.82 -18.64 -16.82
C THR A 53 -0.44 -19.20 -16.13
N HIS A 54 -1.48 -19.52 -16.89
CA HIS A 54 -2.66 -20.26 -16.39
C HIS A 54 -2.33 -21.59 -15.66
N LYS A 55 -1.07 -22.04 -15.69
CA LYS A 55 -0.59 -23.25 -15.02
C LYS A 55 -0.01 -23.00 -13.63
N ASP A 56 0.17 -21.74 -13.22
CA ASP A 56 0.66 -21.39 -11.89
C ASP A 56 -0.46 -21.55 -10.84
N SER A 57 -0.77 -22.81 -10.54
CA SER A 57 -1.79 -23.22 -9.59
C SER A 57 -1.61 -22.60 -8.20
N VAL A 58 -0.39 -22.22 -7.84
CA VAL A 58 -0.06 -21.52 -6.60
C VAL A 58 -0.59 -20.09 -6.63
N VAL A 59 -0.28 -19.30 -7.66
CA VAL A 59 -0.76 -17.91 -7.79
C VAL A 59 -2.28 -17.87 -7.82
N ILE A 60 -2.92 -18.77 -8.60
CA ILE A 60 -4.38 -18.88 -8.65
C ILE A 60 -4.96 -19.20 -7.26
N ARG A 61 -4.34 -20.10 -6.49
CA ARG A 61 -4.75 -20.40 -5.11
C ARG A 61 -4.64 -19.18 -4.21
N LEU A 62 -3.54 -18.44 -4.28
CA LEU A 62 -3.31 -17.26 -3.44
C LEU A 62 -4.29 -16.12 -3.77
N LEU A 63 -4.59 -15.93 -5.06
CA LEU A 63 -5.65 -15.03 -5.52
C LEU A 63 -7.01 -15.43 -4.96
N ASN A 64 -7.38 -16.71 -5.07
CA ASN A 64 -8.65 -17.21 -4.55
C ASN A 64 -8.76 -17.16 -3.01
N ALA A 65 -7.63 -17.22 -2.30
CA ALA A 65 -7.56 -17.07 -0.85
C ALA A 65 -7.59 -15.61 -0.38
N GLY A 66 -7.45 -14.64 -1.30
CA GLY A 66 -7.34 -13.21 -0.96
C GLY A 66 -6.02 -12.85 -0.26
N GLU A 67 -4.98 -13.66 -0.47
CA GLU A 67 -3.62 -13.40 0.02
C GLU A 67 -2.82 -12.56 -0.97
N VAL A 68 -3.13 -12.71 -2.26
CA VAL A 68 -2.60 -11.94 -3.39
C VAL A 68 -3.76 -11.24 -4.09
N PHE A 69 -3.51 -10.03 -4.58
CA PHE A 69 -4.43 -9.22 -5.36
C PHE A 69 -3.75 -8.87 -6.68
N LEU A 70 -4.49 -8.94 -7.78
CA LEU A 70 -4.00 -8.48 -9.08
C LEU A 70 -4.47 -7.05 -9.32
N LEU A 71 -3.53 -6.10 -9.26
CA LEU A 71 -3.79 -4.68 -9.45
C LEU A 71 -3.58 -4.30 -10.92
N GLN A 72 -4.45 -3.44 -11.43
CA GLN A 72 -4.45 -2.96 -12.80
C GLN A 72 -3.90 -1.54 -12.90
N PRO A 73 -3.30 -1.17 -14.05
CA PRO A 73 -2.91 0.20 -14.32
C PRO A 73 -4.07 1.20 -14.13
N GLY A 74 -3.78 2.33 -13.49
CA GLY A 74 -4.74 3.37 -13.15
C GLY A 74 -5.44 3.18 -11.80
N GLU A 75 -5.26 2.04 -11.12
CA GLU A 75 -5.69 1.90 -9.74
C GLU A 75 -4.92 2.86 -8.83
N LYS A 76 -5.68 3.57 -7.99
CA LYS A 76 -5.14 4.58 -7.07
C LYS A 76 -5.18 4.09 -5.64
N GLY A 77 -4.16 4.42 -4.88
CA GLY A 77 -4.09 4.13 -3.46
C GLY A 77 -3.33 5.19 -2.69
N VAL A 78 -3.44 5.14 -1.38
CA VAL A 78 -2.70 6.02 -0.47
C VAL A 78 -1.49 5.28 0.05
N LYS A 79 -0.30 5.84 -0.16
CA LYS A 79 0.93 5.29 0.38
C LYS A 79 1.01 5.51 1.89
N GLU A 80 1.22 4.43 2.63
CA GLU A 80 1.29 4.42 4.09
C GLU A 80 2.73 4.20 4.58
N LEU A 81 3.51 3.32 3.93
CA LEU A 81 4.89 3.00 4.30
C LEU A 81 5.78 2.74 3.07
N ASP A 82 7.09 2.96 3.22
CA ASP A 82 8.08 2.71 2.18
C ASP A 82 9.27 1.90 2.72
N THR A 83 9.73 0.94 1.92
CA THR A 83 11.06 0.31 2.03
C THR A 83 11.93 0.76 0.84
N PRO A 84 13.19 0.32 0.70
CA PRO A 84 14.00 0.69 -0.47
C PRO A 84 13.36 0.31 -1.82
N ASP A 85 12.62 -0.79 -1.86
CA ASP A 85 12.15 -1.48 -3.07
C ASP A 85 10.63 -1.71 -3.13
N LYS A 86 9.96 -1.69 -1.98
CA LYS A 86 8.53 -1.96 -1.84
C LYS A 86 7.83 -0.79 -1.15
N THR A 87 6.53 -0.72 -1.34
CA THR A 87 5.68 0.30 -0.74
C THR A 87 4.38 -0.33 -0.25
N PHE A 88 3.92 0.10 0.91
CA PHE A 88 2.66 -0.33 1.49
C PHE A 88 1.60 0.70 1.14
N VAL A 89 0.57 0.25 0.45
CA VAL A 89 -0.43 1.12 -0.16
C VAL A 89 -1.82 0.62 0.23
N ARG A 90 -2.65 1.56 0.64
CA ARG A 90 -4.07 1.36 0.89
C ARG A 90 -4.84 1.66 -0.39
N PHE A 91 -5.21 0.62 -1.11
CA PHE A 91 -6.11 0.69 -2.27
C PHE A 91 -7.57 0.52 -1.81
N SER A 92 -8.52 0.78 -2.72
CA SER A 92 -9.95 0.51 -2.47
C SER A 92 -10.24 -0.96 -2.20
N VAL A 93 -9.44 -1.87 -2.78
CA VAL A 93 -9.54 -3.33 -2.59
C VAL A 93 -8.96 -3.82 -1.27
N GLY A 94 -8.13 -3.00 -0.61
CA GLY A 94 -7.46 -3.35 0.64
C GLY A 94 -6.05 -2.77 0.75
N GLU A 95 -5.42 -3.05 1.90
CA GLU A 95 -4.06 -2.63 2.22
C GLU A 95 -3.06 -3.73 1.83
N VAL A 96 -2.11 -3.40 0.95
CA VAL A 96 -1.17 -4.35 0.37
C VAL A 96 0.20 -3.74 0.15
N TRP A 97 1.22 -4.60 0.18
CA TRP A 97 2.56 -4.32 -0.32
C TRP A 97 2.62 -4.53 -1.82
N VAL A 98 3.27 -3.60 -2.53
CA VAL A 98 3.59 -3.68 -3.96
C VAL A 98 5.05 -3.28 -4.20
N TRP A 99 5.59 -3.64 -5.36
CA TRP A 99 6.90 -3.15 -5.81
C TRP A 99 6.83 -1.66 -6.14
N LYS A 100 7.82 -0.87 -5.72
CA LYS A 100 7.89 0.57 -6.03
C LYS A 100 7.97 0.85 -7.52
N SER A 101 8.57 -0.04 -8.29
CA SER A 101 8.63 0.07 -9.76
C SER A 101 7.26 -0.05 -10.44
N SER A 102 6.21 -0.48 -9.72
CA SER A 102 4.86 -0.65 -10.24
C SER A 102 3.93 0.53 -10.00
N VAL A 103 4.37 1.55 -9.27
CA VAL A 103 3.55 2.71 -8.89
C VAL A 103 4.31 4.02 -9.05
N GLU A 104 3.59 5.13 -9.27
CA GLU A 104 4.12 6.51 -9.31
C GLU A 104 3.32 7.47 -8.43
#